data_AF-A0A2E1CLM9-F1
#
_entry.id   AF-A0A2E1CLM9-F1
#
_cell.length_a   1.000
_cell.length_b   1.000
_cell.length_c   1.000
_cell.angle_alpha   90.00
_cell.angle_beta   90.00
_cell.angle_gamma   90.00
#
_symmetry.space_group_name_H-M   'P 1'
#
loop_
_entity.id
_entity.type
_entity.pdbx_description
1 polymer ?
#
loop_
_entity_poly.entity_id
_entity_poly.type
_entity_poly.pdbx_seq_one_letter_code
_entity_poly.pdbx_strand_id
1 'polypeptide(L)'
;MEELTKLIIKWHHDRNLIEGSSDKDQVLKLMQELGELSDSVCKDKDVKDDLGDMMVVMLNIMERQGVSMEECLKTAYDDIKDRKGKMVDGIFVKEGDH
;
A
#
# COMPACT_ATOMS: atom_id res chain seq x y z
N MET A 1 -5.31 -13.96 -6.52
CA MET A 1 -4.97 -12.78 -5.70
C MET A 1 -5.39 -13.00 -4.26
N GLU A 2 -6.67 -13.33 -4.02
CA GLU A 2 -7.19 -13.71 -2.69
C GLU A 2 -6.38 -14.80 -1.98
N GLU A 3 -5.91 -15.81 -2.71
CA GLU A 3 -5.11 -16.89 -2.10
C GLU A 3 -3.73 -16.42 -1.61
N LEU A 4 -3.08 -15.48 -2.31
CA LEU A 4 -1.79 -14.94 -1.87
C LEU A 4 -1.95 -14.00 -0.68
N THR A 5 -2.99 -13.15 -0.66
CA THR A 5 -3.28 -12.28 0.49
C THR A 5 -3.57 -13.09 1.74
N LYS A 6 -4.33 -14.19 1.64
CA LYS A 6 -4.57 -15.12 2.77
C LYS A 6 -3.27 -15.75 3.29
N LEU A 7 -2.38 -16.18 2.41
CA LEU A 7 -1.08 -16.73 2.81
C LEU A 7 -0.20 -15.70 3.53
N ILE A 8 -0.21 -14.44 3.08
CA ILE A 8 0.53 -13.34 3.72
C ILE A 8 -0.07 -13.01 5.10
N ILE A 9 -1.39 -12.91 5.21
CA ILE A 9 -2.07 -12.69 6.49
C ILE A 9 -1.75 -13.81 7.47
N LYS A 10 -1.81 -15.08 7.01
CA LYS A 10 -1.39 -16.22 7.81
C LYS A 10 0.07 -16.09 8.26
N TRP A 11 0.97 -15.68 7.38
CA TRP A 11 2.39 -15.48 7.71
C TRP A 11 2.60 -14.43 8.81
N HIS A 12 1.77 -13.37 8.84
CA HIS A 12 1.77 -12.34 9.90
C HIS A 12 1.31 -12.90 11.25
N HIS A 13 0.22 -13.66 11.25
CA HIS A 13 -0.28 -14.35 12.45
C HIS A 13 0.74 -15.35 13.00
N ASP A 14 1.32 -16.18 12.13
CA ASP A 14 2.32 -17.20 12.50
C ASP A 14 3.59 -16.60 13.14
N ARG A 15 3.84 -15.30 12.95
CA ARG A 15 5.00 -14.56 13.49
C ARG A 15 4.65 -13.56 14.59
N ASN A 16 3.40 -13.58 15.07
CA ASN A 16 2.92 -12.64 16.08
C ASN A 16 3.09 -11.17 15.67
N LEU A 17 2.92 -10.85 14.38
CA LEU A 17 3.00 -9.46 13.89
C LEU A 17 1.66 -8.72 14.05
N ILE A 18 0.57 -9.43 14.30
CA ILE A 18 -0.75 -8.84 14.56
C ILE A 18 -0.88 -8.43 16.04
N GLU A 19 -0.55 -9.29 17.00
CA GLU A 19 -0.65 -8.92 18.42
C GLU A 19 0.67 -8.36 18.98
N GLY A 20 1.82 -8.83 18.47
CA GLY A 20 3.16 -8.43 18.93
C GLY A 20 3.72 -7.16 18.31
N SER A 21 2.95 -6.44 17.48
CA SER A 21 3.32 -5.15 16.90
C SER A 21 2.25 -4.09 17.18
N SER A 22 2.51 -2.84 16.78
CA SER A 22 1.55 -1.74 16.85
C SER A 22 1.30 -1.14 15.46
N ASP A 23 0.17 -0.46 15.28
CA ASP A 23 -0.14 0.23 14.02
C ASP A 23 0.93 1.27 13.69
N LYS A 24 1.47 1.94 14.71
CA LYS A 24 2.57 2.88 14.57
C LYS A 24 3.82 2.20 14.00
N ASP A 25 4.19 1.03 14.51
CA ASP A 25 5.37 0.30 14.04
C ASP A 25 5.20 -0.17 12.60
N GLN A 26 4.00 -0.62 12.22
CA GLN A 26 3.72 -1.04 10.86
C GLN A 26 3.67 0.14 9.87
N VAL A 27 3.18 1.30 10.28
CA VAL A 27 3.28 2.53 9.46
C VAL A 27 4.73 2.98 9.31
N LEU A 28 5.55 2.88 10.36
CA LEU A 28 6.99 3.16 10.25
C LEU A 28 7.69 2.17 9.32
N LYS A 29 7.32 0.88 9.36
CA LYS A 29 7.85 -0.11 8.42
C LYS A 29 7.40 0.18 6.98
N LEU A 30 6.15 0.59 6.76
CA LEU A 30 5.69 0.99 5.43
C LEU A 30 6.47 2.20 4.88
N MET A 31 6.80 3.16 5.75
CA MET A 31 7.67 4.29 5.38
C MET A 31 9.08 3.84 4.99
N GLN A 32 9.62 2.80 5.64
CA GLN A 32 10.89 2.19 5.25
C GLN A 32 10.78 1.56 3.84
N GLU A 33 9.75 0.76 3.56
CA GLU A 33 9.61 0.11 2.24
C GLU A 33 9.43 1.14 1.11
N LEU A 34 8.76 2.27 1.40
CA LEU A 34 8.68 3.39 0.45
C LEU A 34 10.06 4.00 0.15
N GLY A 35 10.94 4.07 1.15
CA GLY A 35 12.32 4.50 0.96
C GLY A 35 13.13 3.54 0.08
N GLU A 36 12.93 2.23 0.25
CA GLU A 36 13.56 1.18 -0.56
C GLU A 36 13.07 1.26 -2.02
N LEU A 37 11.75 1.40 -2.22
CA LEU A 37 11.17 1.66 -3.55
C LEU A 37 11.76 2.92 -4.20
N SER A 38 11.88 4.01 -3.44
CA SER A 38 12.47 5.25 -3.95
C SER A 38 13.92 5.06 -4.41
N ASP A 39 14.73 4.29 -3.65
CA ASP A 39 16.12 3.99 -4.00
C ASP A 39 16.21 3.14 -5.27
N SER A 40 15.37 2.11 -5.39
CA SER A 40 15.31 1.25 -6.58
C SER A 40 14.92 2.02 -7.84
N VAL A 41 13.93 2.92 -7.74
CA VAL A 41 13.55 3.80 -8.86
C VAL A 41 14.70 4.73 -9.25
N CYS A 42 15.37 5.37 -8.28
CA CYS A 42 16.51 6.27 -8.57
C CYS A 42 17.70 5.55 -9.20
N LYS A 43 17.79 4.22 -9.07
CA LYS A 43 18.88 3.38 -9.58
C LYS A 43 18.48 2.51 -10.76
N ASP A 44 17.30 2.73 -11.36
CA ASP A 44 16.75 1.95 -12.48
C ASP A 44 16.75 0.43 -12.21
N LYS A 45 16.41 0.02 -10.98
CA LYS A 45 16.33 -1.39 -10.57
C LYS A 45 14.91 -1.96 -10.73
N ASP A 46 14.79 -3.28 -10.67
CA ASP A 46 13.48 -3.95 -10.64
C ASP A 46 12.75 -3.61 -9.33
N VAL A 47 11.55 -3.04 -9.45
CA VAL A 47 10.74 -2.52 -8.32
C VAL A 47 9.76 -3.54 -7.76
N LYS A 48 9.70 -4.76 -8.32
CA LYS A 48 8.70 -5.77 -7.90
C LYS A 48 8.85 -6.18 -6.43
N ASP A 49 10.08 -6.23 -5.93
CA ASP A 49 10.37 -6.61 -4.54
C ASP A 49 9.85 -5.52 -3.59
N ASP A 50 10.28 -4.27 -3.80
CA ASP A 50 9.89 -3.15 -2.95
C ASP A 50 8.36 -2.88 -2.97
N LEU A 51 7.72 -2.97 -4.14
CA LEU A 51 6.27 -2.87 -4.25
C LEU A 51 5.57 -4.02 -3.52
N GLY A 52 6.13 -5.23 -3.59
CA GLY A 52 5.65 -6.41 -2.88
C GLY A 52 5.73 -6.24 -1.37
N ASP A 53 6.86 -5.74 -0.86
CA ASP A 53 7.08 -5.50 0.57
C ASP A 53 6.12 -4.44 1.11
N MET A 54 5.90 -3.35 0.37
CA MET A 54 4.85 -2.39 0.70
C MET A 54 3.48 -3.08 0.82
N MET A 55 3.12 -3.96 -0.11
CA MET A 55 1.85 -4.70 -0.05
C MET A 55 1.78 -5.64 1.15
N VAL A 56 2.87 -6.33 1.49
CA VAL A 56 2.94 -7.21 2.68
C VAL A 56 2.68 -6.43 3.96
N VAL A 57 3.26 -5.23 4.10
CA VAL A 57 3.06 -4.36 5.27
C VAL A 57 1.64 -3.76 5.27
N MET A 58 1.12 -3.33 4.12
CA MET A 58 -0.26 -2.83 4.02
C MET A 58 -1.28 -3.89 4.42
N LEU A 59 -1.09 -5.15 4.03
CA LEU A 59 -1.96 -6.26 4.44
C LEU A 59 -1.90 -6.51 5.96
N ASN A 60 -0.74 -6.31 6.59
CA ASN A 60 -0.64 -6.36 8.04
C ASN A 60 -1.50 -5.27 8.69
N ILE A 61 -1.37 -4.02 8.23
CA ILE A 61 -2.16 -2.89 8.74
C ILE A 61 -3.66 -3.13 8.54
N MET A 62 -4.07 -3.59 7.34
CA MET A 62 -5.47 -3.92 7.03
C MET A 62 -6.03 -4.97 8.00
N GLU A 63 -5.30 -6.06 8.23
CA GLU A 63 -5.69 -7.12 9.18
C GLU A 63 -5.83 -6.57 10.60
N ARG A 64 -4.89 -5.73 11.06
CA ARG A 64 -4.94 -5.09 12.39
C ARG A 64 -6.13 -4.15 12.57
N GLN A 65 -6.52 -3.46 11.50
CA GLN A 65 -7.66 -2.54 11.50
C GLN A 65 -9.00 -3.23 11.21
N GLY A 66 -8.99 -4.53 10.89
CA GLY A 66 -10.20 -5.28 10.56
C GLY A 66 -10.88 -4.81 9.27
N VAL A 67 -10.10 -4.34 8.29
CA VAL A 67 -10.60 -3.92 6.96
C VAL A 67 -9.99 -4.79 5.87
N SER A 68 -10.75 -5.04 4.80
CA SER A 68 -10.27 -5.80 3.65
C SER A 68 -9.64 -4.90 2.59
N MET A 69 -8.74 -5.49 1.80
CA MET A 69 -8.16 -4.83 0.63
C MET A 69 -9.24 -4.39 -0.37
N GLU A 70 -10.30 -5.19 -0.55
CA GLU A 70 -11.42 -4.85 -1.43
C GLU A 70 -12.17 -3.61 -0.94
N GLU A 71 -12.47 -3.50 0.35
CA GLU A 71 -13.12 -2.31 0.92
C GLU A 71 -12.26 -1.06 0.77
N CYS A 72 -10.96 -1.17 1.03
CA CYS A 72 -10.02 -0.05 0.83
C CYS A 72 -9.96 0.40 -0.64
N LEU A 73 -9.83 -0.55 -1.57
CA LEU A 73 -9.77 -0.24 -3.00
C LEU A 73 -11.09 0.29 -3.54
N LYS A 74 -12.22 -0.24 -3.08
CA LYS A 74 -13.55 0.24 -3.45
C LYS A 74 -13.74 1.69 -2.99
N THR A 75 -13.37 2.00 -1.75
CA THR A 75 -13.42 3.37 -1.21
C THR A 75 -12.55 4.31 -2.04
N ALA A 76 -11.31 3.93 -2.32
CA ALA A 76 -10.40 4.73 -3.14
C ALA A 76 -10.91 4.91 -4.58
N TYR A 77 -11.49 3.86 -5.18
CA TYR A 77 -12.05 3.92 -6.53
C TYR A 77 -13.24 4.86 -6.59
N ASP A 78 -14.17 4.77 -5.63
CA ASP A 78 -15.33 5.65 -5.56
C ASP A 78 -14.95 7.13 -5.47
N ASP A 79 -13.80 7.47 -4.85
CA ASP A 79 -13.24 8.82 -4.77
C ASP A 79 -12.55 9.32 -6.06
N ILE A 80 -12.12 8.41 -6.95
CA ILE A 80 -11.37 8.77 -8.16
C ILE A 80 -12.13 8.56 -9.47
N LYS A 81 -13.17 7.72 -9.49
CA LYS A 81 -13.85 7.27 -10.72
C LYS A 81 -14.45 8.40 -11.55
N ASP A 82 -14.92 9.47 -10.92
CA ASP A 82 -15.56 10.61 -11.58
C ASP A 82 -14.62 11.83 -11.70
N ARG A 83 -13.34 11.70 -11.33
CA ARG A 83 -12.37 12.81 -11.42
C ARG A 83 -12.14 13.20 -12.88
N LYS A 84 -12.28 14.49 -13.14
CA LYS A 84 -11.87 15.11 -14.40
C LYS A 84 -10.63 15.95 -14.19
N GLY A 85 -9.74 15.96 -15.17
CA GLY A 85 -8.45 16.61 -15.07
C GLY A 85 -7.52 16.24 -16.20
N LYS A 86 -6.28 16.72 -16.13
CA LYS A 86 -5.24 16.46 -17.12
C LYS A 86 -3.88 16.29 -16.45
N MET A 87 -2.99 15.55 -17.09
CA MET A 87 -1.58 15.48 -16.68
C MET A 87 -0.87 16.78 -17.07
N VAL A 88 -0.20 17.41 -16.12
CA VAL A 88 0.68 18.58 -16.32
C VAL A 88 1.96 18.32 -15.53
N ASP A 89 3.11 18.33 -16.21
CA ASP A 89 4.44 18.13 -15.61
C ASP A 89 4.54 16.89 -14.70
N GLY A 90 3.91 15.79 -15.12
CA GLY A 90 3.93 14.51 -14.38
C GLY A 90 2.90 14.40 -13.25
N ILE A 91 2.10 15.45 -13.01
CA ILE A 91 1.10 15.49 -11.94
C ILE A 91 -0.31 15.54 -12.56
N PHE A 92 -1.25 14.80 -12.00
CA PHE A 92 -2.66 14.91 -12.37
C PHE A 92 -3.27 16.16 -11.72
N VAL A 93 -3.67 17.14 -12.54
CA VAL A 93 -4.34 18.38 -12.11
C VAL A 93 -5.84 18.25 -12.36
N LYS A 94 -6.66 18.42 -11.31
CA LYS A 94 -8.12 18.31 -11.40
C LYS A 94 -8.73 19.53 -12.11
N GLU A 95 -9.86 19.33 -12.79
CA GLU A 95 -10.66 20.46 -13.29
C GLU A 95 -11.20 21.30 -12.12
N GLY A 96 -11.02 22.62 -12.19
CA GLY A 96 -11.48 23.57 -11.17
C GLY A 96 -10.46 23.91 -10.08
N ASP A 97 -9.36 23.18 -9.98
CA ASP A 97 -8.18 23.59 -9.21
C ASP A 97 -7.37 24.57 -10.08
N HIS A 98 -7.64 25.88 -9.93
CA HIS A 98 -6.90 26.98 -10.56
C HIS A 98 -6.16 27.81 -9.53
#